data_AF-A0A838RND7-F1
#
_entry.id   AF-A0A838RND7-F1
#
_cell.length_a   1.000
_cell.length_b   1.000
_cell.length_c   1.000
_cell.angle_alpha   90.00
_cell.angle_beta   90.00
_cell.angle_gamma   90.00
#
_symmetry.space_group_name_H-M   'P 1'
#
loop_
_entity.id
_entity.type
_entity.pdbx_description
1 polymer ?
#
loop_
_entity_poly.entity_id
_entity_poly.type
_entity_poly.pdbx_seq_one_letter_code
_entity_poly.pdbx_strand_id
1 'polypeptide(L)' 'MRIGFISTRLNGTDGVSLEVEKWAKVLTRMGHEMFYCAGEMGGYAAGGTLIPHLHFNHQS' A
#
# COMPACT_ATOMS: atom_id res chain seq x y z
N MET A 1 8.00 -0.46 15.41
CA MET A 1 6.73 0.31 15.48
C MET A 1 5.75 -0.22 14.45
N ARG A 2 4.46 0.08 14.56
CA ARG A 2 3.43 -0.26 13.57
C ARG A 2 3.25 0.93 12.62
N ILE A 3 3.45 0.72 11.31
CA ILE A 3 3.43 1.77 10.28
C ILE A 3 2.46 1.37 9.17
N GLY A 4 1.57 2.29 8.77
CA GLY A 4 0.56 2.03 7.74
C GLY A 4 0.74 2.90 6.50
N PHE A 5 0.66 2.30 5.32
CA PHE A 5 0.49 3.02 4.05
C PHE A 5 -0.99 3.00 3.63
N ILE A 6 -1.54 4.18 3.36
CA ILE A 6 -2.92 4.36 2.88
C ILE A 6 -2.86 5.11 1.55
N SER A 7 -3.46 4.55 0.51
CA SER A 7 -3.51 5.14 -0.84
C SER A 7 -4.78 4.69 -1.57
N THR A 8 -5.17 5.38 -2.63
CA THR A 8 -6.27 4.94 -3.50
C THR A 8 -5.91 3.64 -4.24
N ARG A 9 -4.63 3.48 -4.58
CA ARG A 9 -4.06 2.29 -5.21
C ARG A 9 -2.62 2.08 -4.73
N LEU A 10 -2.29 0.81 -4.47
CA LEU A 10 -0.95 0.31 -4.13
C LEU A 10 -0.60 -0.86 -5.06
N ASN A 11 -0.78 -0.68 -6.37
CA ASN A 11 -0.57 -1.68 -7.41
C ASN A 11 -0.03 -1.04 -8.69
N GLY A 12 0.83 -1.80 -9.40
CA GLY A 12 1.41 -1.40 -10.68
C GLY A 12 2.76 -0.70 -10.58
N THR A 13 3.17 -0.07 -11.69
CA THR A 13 4.48 0.56 -11.87
C THR A 13 4.44 2.08 -11.82
N ASP A 14 3.36 2.66 -11.25
CA ASP A 14 3.32 4.10 -11.02
C ASP A 14 4.30 4.52 -9.92
N GLY A 15 4.67 5.80 -9.92
CA GLY A 15 5.66 6.33 -8.98
C GLY A 15 5.27 6.12 -7.52
N VAL A 16 3.98 6.24 -7.16
CA VAL A 16 3.54 6.07 -5.77
C VAL A 16 3.71 4.62 -5.33
N SER A 17 3.25 3.67 -6.15
CA SER A 17 3.38 2.24 -5.86
C SER A 17 4.86 1.82 -5.69
N LEU A 18 5.75 2.32 -6.56
CA LEU A 18 7.18 2.03 -6.49
C LEU A 18 7.88 2.67 -5.27
N GLU A 19 7.52 3.92 -4.92
CA GLU A 19 8.06 4.57 -3.72
C GLU A 19 7.59 3.88 -2.45
N VAL A 20 6.31 3.52 -2.37
CA VAL A 20 5.76 2.81 -1.20
C VAL A 20 6.43 1.46 -1.04
N GLU A 21 6.64 0.70 -2.12
CA GLU A 21 7.35 -0.59 -2.04
C GLU A 21 8.79 -0.43 -1.54
N LYS A 22 9.52 0.59 -2.00
CA LYS A 22 10.88 0.88 -1.53
C LYS A 22 10.90 1.23 -0.04
N TRP A 23 10.01 2.12 0.40
CA TRP A 23 9.93 2.49 1.80
C TRP A 23 9.49 1.33 2.69
N ALA A 24 8.52 0.53 2.26
CA ALA A 24 8.11 -0.69 2.95
C ALA A 24 9.29 -1.64 3.16
N LYS A 25 10.15 -1.82 2.15
CA LYS A 25 11.37 -2.64 2.25
C LYS A 25 12.36 -2.07 3.26
N VAL A 26 12.63 -0.76 3.25
CA VAL A 26 13.54 -0.13 4.21
C VAL A 26 13.00 -0.22 5.64
N LEU A 27 11.73 0.12 5.86
CA LEU A 27 11.10 0.11 7.18
C LEU A 27 10.99 -1.31 7.75
N THR A 28 10.67 -2.31 6.92
CA THR A 28 10.68 -3.72 7.35
C THR A 28 12.08 -4.16 7.77
N ARG A 29 13.13 -3.79 7.01
CA ARG A 29 14.53 -4.08 7.36
C ARG A 29 14.99 -3.40 8.65
N MET A 30 14.39 -2.25 8.99
CA MET A 30 14.61 -1.56 10.26
C MET A 30 13.81 -2.17 11.43
N GLY A 31 13.04 -3.23 11.21
CA GLY A 31 12.27 -3.93 12.26
C GLY A 31 10.89 -3.33 12.55
N HIS A 32 10.35 -2.53 11.63
CA HIS A 32 8.97 -2.04 11.74
C HIS A 32 7.97 -3.05 11.17
N GLU A 33 6.80 -3.10 11.79
CA GLU A 33 5.65 -3.89 11.33
C GLU A 33 4.82 -3.04 10.37
N MET A 34 4.62 -3.53 9.15
CA MET A 34 3.99 -2.79 8.07
C MET A 34 2.54 -3.20 7.87
N PHE A 35 1.68 -2.21 7.66
CA PHE A 35 0.26 -2.37 7.34
C PHE A 35 -0.06 -1.61 6.04
N TYR A 36 -1.03 -2.09 5.28
CA TYR A 36 -1.44 -1.48 4.02
C TYR A 36 -2.95 -1.35 3.97
N CYS A 37 -3.45 -0.27 3.38
CA CYS A 37 -4.87 -0.06 3.12
C CYS A 37 -5.03 0.65 1.78
N ALA A 38 -5.77 0.04 0.83
CA ALA A 38 -5.97 0.65 -0.48
C ALA A 38 -7.23 0.16 -1.19
N GLY A 39 -7.62 0.89 -2.24
CA GLY A 39 -8.69 0.49 -3.16
C GLY A 39 -8.29 -0.59 -4.16
N GLU A 40 -6.98 -0.76 -4.36
CA GLU A 40 -6.39 -1.84 -5.16
C GLU A 40 -5.01 -2.14 -4.59
N MET A 41 -4.66 -3.43 -4.46
CA MET A 41 -3.42 -3.91 -3.86
C MET A 41 -2.62 -4.77 -4.83
N GLY A 42 -1.31 -4.52 -4.88
CA GLY A 42 -0.34 -5.33 -5.59
C GLY A 42 0.37 -6.33 -4.68
N GLY A 43 1.32 -7.08 -5.25
CA GLY A 43 1.99 -8.19 -4.56
C GLY A 43 2.65 -7.82 -3.23
N TYR A 44 3.30 -6.66 -3.12
CA TYR A 44 3.98 -6.24 -1.89
C TYR A 44 2.99 -5.88 -0.76
N ALA A 45 1.75 -5.54 -1.11
CA ALA A 45 0.69 -5.12 -0.20
C ALA A 45 -0.43 -6.16 -0.05
N ALA A 46 -0.25 -7.38 -0.59
CA ALA A 46 -1.32 -8.37 -0.72
C ALA A 46 -1.99 -8.78 0.61
N GLY A 47 -1.28 -8.66 1.74
CA GLY A 47 -1.82 -8.91 3.09
C GLY A 47 -2.50 -7.71 3.75
N GLY A 48 -2.67 -6.60 3.04
CA GLY A 48 -3.31 -5.39 3.54
C GLY A 48 -4.84 -5.46 3.58
N THR A 49 -5.44 -4.37 4.02
CA THR A 49 -6.89 -4.17 4.02
C THR A 49 -7.33 -3.60 2.67
N LEU A 50 -8.13 -4.36 1.91
CA LEU A 50 -8.76 -3.86 0.69
C LEU A 50 -10.01 -3.06 1.04
N ILE A 51 -10.08 -1.79 0.64
CA ILE A 51 -11.30 -0.98 0.74
C ILE A 51 -11.64 -0.49 -0.66
N PRO A 52 -12.48 -1.20 -1.43
CA PRO A 52 -12.76 -0.87 -2.83
C PRO A 52 -13.22 0.58 -3.07
N HIS A 53 -13.89 1.18 -2.09
CA HIS A 53 -14.33 2.58 -2.12
C HIS A 53 -13.18 3.61 -2.16
N LEU A 54 -11.96 3.23 -1.77
CA LEU A 54 -10.79 4.10 -1.89
C LEU A 54 -10.29 4.19 -3.34
N HIS A 55 -10.69 3.27 -4.22
CA HIS A 55 -10.22 3.28 -5.59
C HIS A 55 -10.83 4.46 -6.36
N PHE A 56 -10.02 5.18 -7.15
CA PHE A 56 -10.47 6.40 -7.86
C PHE A 56 -11.54 6.12 -8.93
N ASN A 57 -11.67 4.88 -9.41
CA ASN A 57 -12.77 4.46 -10.30
C ASN A 57 -14.07 4.14 -9.54
N HIS A 58 -14.06 4.12 -8.22
CA HIS A 58 -15.26 3.94 -7.42
C HIS A 58 -16.01 5.27 -7.33
N GLN A 59 -16.94 5.50 -8.25
CA GLN A 59 -17.84 6.65 -8.21
C GLN A 59 -18.90 6.44 -7.12
N SER A 60 -19.03 7.43 -6.26
CA SER A 60 -20.07 7.55 -5.21
C SER A 60 -21.47 7.71 -5.80
#